data_AF-A0A7S3HYZ8-F1
#
_entry.id   AF-A0A7S3HYZ8-F1
#
_cell.length_a   1.000
_cell.length_b   1.000
_cell.length_c   1.000
_cell.angle_alpha   90.00
_cell.angle_beta   90.00
_cell.angle_gamma   90.00
#
_symmetry.space_group_name_H-M   'P 1'
#
loop_
_entity.id
_entity.type
_entity.pdbx_description
1 polymer ?
#
loop_
_entity_poly.entity_id
_entity_poly.type
_entity_poly.pdbx_seq_one_letter_code
_entity_poly.pdbx_strand_id
1 'polypeptide(L)'
;MNYFGFRMETPASYAAGIVGYLTKRPGVCLAVSGPGMTNCISGMANALTNKWPMICLGGASDSSLEGRGGFQEFDQLACAKPVTKYAARPSSVQHIPVIVERAVRMSMYGTPGPVYIDLPHNLLYAKVPEESVSYLPRVEPLPPMSVPTNLLSATINLLKGAKSPLVIVGKGIAYADASTEMLQFVEKTKIPFLATPMGKGVVSDYHDLSAARARSYVLQNADVIFLCGARLNWILHFGMPPRFREDVKIIQLDADPLEMNTNIVSTVPLCGDAKVVLGQINETLQSGTPFQQGQADTSAWISSIKAKSDKNAKVSLELAKDQTLPMNYYSSIGIVQSEIARYGDDYIIVSEGSNTMDIGRTILQ
;
A
#
# COMPACT_ATOMS: atom_id res chain seq x y z
N MET A 1 -21.34 1.68 17.91
CA MET A 1 -20.46 2.28 16.89
C MET A 1 -19.69 3.42 17.56
N ASN A 2 -18.38 3.50 17.36
CA ASN A 2 -17.58 4.61 17.89
C ASN A 2 -17.60 5.77 16.88
N TYR A 3 -17.77 7.00 17.36
CA TYR A 3 -17.74 8.21 16.54
C TYR A 3 -16.56 9.09 16.98
N PHE A 4 -15.72 9.47 16.01
CA PHE A 4 -14.55 10.31 16.23
C PHE A 4 -14.74 11.63 15.49
N GLY A 5 -15.03 12.69 16.23
CA GLY A 5 -15.17 14.03 15.68
C GLY A 5 -13.81 14.66 15.35
N PHE A 6 -13.67 15.14 14.12
CA PHE A 6 -12.50 15.91 13.70
C PHE A 6 -12.83 17.39 13.56
N ARG A 7 -11.80 18.24 13.57
CA ARG A 7 -11.95 19.70 13.42
C ARG A 7 -12.21 20.13 11.97
N MET A 8 -11.84 19.28 11.03
CA MET A 8 -12.01 19.41 9.58
C MET A 8 -12.27 18.01 9.00
N GLU A 9 -12.94 17.92 7.85
CA GLU A 9 -13.23 16.64 7.21
C GLU A 9 -12.02 16.06 6.48
N THR A 10 -11.03 16.87 6.07
CA THR A 10 -9.83 16.36 5.38
C THR A 10 -9.03 15.37 6.24
N PRO A 11 -8.68 15.67 7.51
CA PRO A 11 -8.05 14.69 8.38
C PRO A 11 -8.96 13.48 8.70
N ALA A 12 -10.27 13.67 8.83
CA ALA A 12 -11.21 12.56 9.04
C ALA A 12 -11.18 11.60 7.84
N SER A 13 -11.12 12.14 6.63
CA SER A 13 -11.03 11.38 5.39
C SER A 13 -9.70 10.63 5.29
N TYR A 14 -8.57 11.23 5.70
CA TYR A 14 -7.30 10.50 5.78
C TYR A 14 -7.33 9.38 6.83
N ALA A 15 -7.91 9.65 8.00
CA ALA A 15 -8.05 8.66 9.07
C ALA A 15 -8.87 7.43 8.61
N ALA A 16 -10.00 7.66 7.94
CA ALA A 16 -10.79 6.56 7.38
C ALA A 16 -10.02 5.78 6.30
N GLY A 17 -9.24 6.45 5.44
CA GLY A 17 -8.37 5.78 4.46
C GLY A 17 -7.33 4.86 5.11
N ILE A 18 -6.60 5.34 6.12
CA ILE A 18 -5.56 4.52 6.77
C ILE A 18 -6.13 3.40 7.66
N VAL A 19 -7.30 3.61 8.30
CA VAL A 19 -8.05 2.53 8.97
C VAL A 19 -8.40 1.44 7.97
N GLY A 20 -8.78 1.84 6.75
CA GLY A 20 -8.95 0.97 5.59
C GLY A 20 -7.77 0.04 5.35
N TYR A 21 -6.60 0.64 5.20
CA TYR A 21 -5.34 -0.06 4.98
C TYR A 21 -4.99 -1.01 6.13
N LEU A 22 -5.06 -0.54 7.37
CA LEU A 22 -4.62 -1.30 8.55
C LEU A 22 -5.54 -2.48 8.89
N THR A 23 -6.85 -2.34 8.66
CA THR A 23 -7.84 -3.34 9.08
C THR A 23 -8.34 -4.23 7.94
N LYS A 24 -7.97 -3.90 6.68
CA LYS A 24 -8.52 -4.51 5.46
C LYS A 24 -10.04 -4.42 5.33
N ARG A 25 -10.67 -3.53 6.11
CA ARG A 25 -12.10 -3.23 6.08
C ARG A 25 -12.26 -1.75 5.81
N PRO A 26 -13.24 -1.33 5.00
CA PRO A 26 -13.37 0.07 4.63
C PRO A 26 -13.57 0.95 5.86
N GLY A 27 -12.66 1.91 6.06
CA GLY A 27 -12.89 2.97 7.04
C GLY A 27 -14.00 3.90 6.54
N VAL A 28 -14.84 4.36 7.46
CA VAL A 28 -16.00 5.20 7.12
C VAL A 28 -15.74 6.64 7.51
N CYS A 29 -15.84 7.55 6.55
CA CYS A 29 -15.86 9.00 6.76
C CYS A 29 -17.28 9.51 6.56
N LEU A 30 -17.79 10.31 7.49
CA LEU A 30 -19.10 10.94 7.40
C LEU A 30 -18.90 12.46 7.30
N ALA A 31 -19.52 13.08 6.29
CA ALA A 31 -19.45 14.51 6.06
C ALA A 31 -20.82 15.11 5.72
N VAL A 32 -20.98 16.40 5.96
CA VAL A 32 -22.15 17.17 5.56
C VAL A 32 -22.12 17.49 4.06
N SER A 33 -23.21 18.07 3.56
CA SER A 33 -23.34 18.51 2.17
C SER A 33 -22.36 19.61 1.76
N GLY A 34 -22.20 19.78 0.44
CA GLY A 34 -21.41 20.83 -0.21
C GLY A 34 -19.99 20.92 0.36
N PRO A 35 -19.66 21.97 1.13
CA PRO A 35 -18.31 22.20 1.63
C PRO A 35 -17.72 21.01 2.41
N GLY A 36 -18.50 20.35 3.26
CA GLY A 36 -17.99 19.22 4.07
C GLY A 36 -17.56 18.04 3.21
N MET A 37 -18.41 17.66 2.25
CA MET A 37 -18.08 16.64 1.25
C MET A 37 -16.86 17.03 0.41
N THR A 38 -16.77 18.29 -0.04
CA THR A 38 -15.61 18.73 -0.85
C THR A 38 -14.30 18.68 -0.06
N ASN A 39 -14.32 18.88 1.26
CA ASN A 39 -13.14 18.71 2.12
C ASN A 39 -12.66 17.25 2.21
N CYS A 40 -13.53 16.27 1.95
CA CYS A 40 -13.17 14.84 1.88
C CYS A 40 -12.50 14.44 0.56
N ILE A 41 -12.57 15.25 -0.50
CA ILE A 41 -12.06 14.90 -1.84
C ILE A 41 -10.57 14.54 -1.79
N SER A 42 -9.75 15.31 -1.07
CA SER A 42 -8.31 15.04 -0.96
C SER A 42 -8.02 13.71 -0.27
N GLY A 43 -8.77 13.36 0.77
CA GLY A 43 -8.60 12.09 1.47
C GLY A 43 -9.08 10.90 0.64
N MET A 44 -10.18 11.04 -0.11
CA MET A 44 -10.59 10.04 -1.10
C MET A 44 -9.55 9.88 -2.21
N ALA A 45 -9.08 10.96 -2.82
CA ALA A 45 -8.03 10.90 -3.86
C ALA A 45 -6.77 10.20 -3.36
N ASN A 46 -6.37 10.47 -2.11
CA ASN A 46 -5.26 9.78 -1.45
C ASN A 46 -5.54 8.29 -1.26
N ALA A 47 -6.72 7.91 -0.77
CA ALA A 47 -7.11 6.51 -0.61
C ALA A 47 -7.15 5.77 -1.96
N LEU A 48 -7.65 6.41 -3.02
CA LEU A 48 -7.70 5.84 -4.37
C LEU A 48 -6.28 5.57 -4.90
N THR A 49 -5.42 6.58 -4.82
CA THR A 49 -4.02 6.50 -5.29
C THR A 49 -3.23 5.45 -4.52
N ASN A 50 -3.52 5.28 -3.22
CA ASN A 50 -2.85 4.34 -2.35
C ASN A 50 -3.48 2.94 -2.32
N LYS A 51 -4.62 2.74 -2.99
CA LYS A 51 -5.39 1.48 -3.03
C LYS A 51 -5.90 1.08 -1.65
N TRP A 52 -6.50 2.02 -0.92
CA TRP A 52 -7.02 1.81 0.44
C TRP A 52 -8.55 1.76 0.48
N PRO A 53 -9.16 0.74 1.10
CA PRO A 53 -10.62 0.62 1.15
C PRO A 53 -11.20 1.70 2.06
N MET A 54 -12.17 2.46 1.55
CA MET A 54 -12.79 3.56 2.27
C MET A 54 -14.23 3.76 1.79
N ILE A 55 -15.14 4.15 2.68
CA ILE A 55 -16.48 4.64 2.32
C ILE A 55 -16.63 6.06 2.85
N CYS A 56 -16.91 7.02 1.96
CA CYS A 56 -17.31 8.36 2.33
C CYS A 56 -18.83 8.48 2.20
N LEU A 57 -19.50 8.83 3.30
CA LEU A 57 -20.93 9.12 3.35
C LEU A 57 -21.09 10.64 3.38
N GLY A 58 -21.75 11.21 2.38
CA GLY A 58 -22.03 12.64 2.33
C GLY A 58 -23.52 12.91 2.48
N GLY A 59 -23.91 13.76 3.41
CA GLY A 59 -25.21 14.42 3.34
C GLY A 59 -25.33 15.20 2.03
N ALA A 60 -26.53 15.35 1.48
CA ALA A 60 -26.78 16.15 0.29
C ALA A 60 -28.00 17.04 0.48
N SER A 61 -28.10 18.08 -0.35
CA SER A 61 -29.28 18.94 -0.37
C SER A 61 -30.54 18.13 -0.68
N ASP A 62 -31.69 18.66 -0.31
CA ASP A 62 -32.98 18.03 -0.61
C ASP A 62 -33.15 17.86 -2.12
N SER A 63 -33.43 16.64 -2.58
CA SER A 63 -33.51 16.37 -4.02
C SER A 63 -34.64 17.14 -4.71
N SER A 64 -35.65 17.62 -3.95
CA SER A 64 -36.73 18.46 -4.49
C SER A 64 -36.32 19.91 -4.76
N LEU A 65 -35.17 20.35 -4.23
CA LEU A 65 -34.63 21.70 -4.39
C LEU A 65 -33.55 21.79 -5.48
N GLU A 66 -33.16 20.68 -6.09
CA GLU A 66 -32.12 20.65 -7.13
C GLU A 66 -32.42 21.62 -8.28
N GLY A 67 -31.41 22.39 -8.67
CA GLY A 67 -31.51 23.43 -9.69
C GLY A 67 -32.16 24.73 -9.19
N ARG A 68 -32.51 24.82 -7.90
CA ARG A 68 -33.15 26.01 -7.29
C ARG A 68 -32.23 26.75 -6.33
N GLY A 69 -31.01 26.27 -6.11
CA GLY A 69 -30.07 26.88 -5.16
C GLY A 69 -30.38 26.48 -3.72
N GLY A 70 -30.69 25.19 -3.49
CA GLY A 70 -30.89 24.62 -2.17
C GLY A 70 -29.69 24.82 -1.25
N PHE A 71 -29.91 24.69 0.06
CA PHE A 71 -28.83 24.82 1.04
C PHE A 71 -27.71 23.82 0.73
N GLN A 72 -26.49 24.35 0.53
CA GLN A 72 -25.30 23.58 0.13
C GLN A 72 -25.51 22.69 -1.11
N GLU A 73 -26.39 23.10 -2.03
CA GLU A 73 -26.57 22.43 -3.32
C GLU A 73 -25.27 22.43 -4.12
N PHE A 74 -24.81 21.23 -4.48
CA PHE A 74 -23.61 21.00 -5.26
C PHE A 74 -23.69 19.62 -5.92
N ASP A 75 -23.12 19.46 -7.11
CA ASP A 75 -23.04 18.15 -7.76
C ASP A 75 -21.91 17.30 -7.15
N GLN A 76 -22.17 16.79 -5.94
CA GLN A 76 -21.25 15.99 -5.15
C GLN A 76 -20.90 14.67 -5.86
N LEU A 77 -21.86 14.07 -6.59
CA LEU A 77 -21.63 12.84 -7.34
C LEU A 77 -20.62 13.08 -8.46
N ALA A 78 -20.79 14.13 -9.27
CA ALA A 78 -19.83 14.46 -10.31
C ALA A 78 -18.45 14.78 -9.73
N CYS A 79 -18.40 15.47 -8.59
CA CYS A 79 -17.16 15.78 -7.90
C CYS A 79 -16.42 14.54 -7.35
N ALA A 80 -17.14 13.55 -6.81
CA ALA A 80 -16.55 12.33 -6.25
C ALA A 80 -16.10 11.31 -7.32
N LYS A 81 -16.74 11.27 -8.49
CA LYS A 81 -16.48 10.24 -9.52
C LYS A 81 -15.00 10.07 -9.89
N PRO A 82 -14.19 11.13 -10.09
CA PRO A 82 -12.78 10.98 -10.49
C PRO A 82 -11.87 10.42 -9.38
N VAL A 83 -12.31 10.51 -8.12
CA VAL A 83 -11.50 10.17 -6.94
C VAL A 83 -12.05 8.97 -6.18
N THR A 84 -12.99 8.22 -6.78
CA THR A 84 -13.61 7.03 -6.20
C THR A 84 -13.76 5.90 -7.22
N LYS A 85 -13.80 4.65 -6.73
CA LYS A 85 -14.13 3.48 -7.56
C LYS A 85 -15.63 3.40 -7.87
N TYR A 86 -16.45 4.02 -7.04
CA TYR A 86 -17.91 4.00 -7.12
C TYR A 86 -18.46 5.23 -6.38
N ALA A 87 -19.33 5.98 -7.05
CA ALA A 87 -20.07 7.09 -6.47
C ALA A 87 -21.55 6.90 -6.81
N ALA A 88 -22.43 6.90 -5.80
CA ALA A 88 -23.85 6.67 -6.01
C ALA A 88 -24.74 7.39 -5.01
N ARG A 89 -25.99 7.63 -5.43
CA ARG A 89 -27.09 8.13 -4.62
C ARG A 89 -28.21 7.09 -4.64
N PRO A 90 -28.68 6.59 -3.50
CA PRO A 90 -29.88 5.74 -3.47
C PRO A 90 -31.10 6.52 -3.95
N SER A 91 -31.93 5.89 -4.77
CA SER A 91 -33.15 6.48 -5.32
C SER A 91 -34.35 6.45 -4.36
N SER A 92 -34.27 5.63 -3.31
CA SER A 92 -35.31 5.48 -2.27
C SER A 92 -34.72 4.83 -1.03
N VAL A 93 -35.47 4.84 0.08
CA VAL A 93 -35.05 4.23 1.35
C VAL A 93 -34.82 2.72 1.18
N GLN A 94 -35.69 2.03 0.43
CA GLN A 94 -35.55 0.60 0.12
C GLN A 94 -34.30 0.28 -0.70
N HIS A 95 -33.74 1.26 -1.42
CA HIS A 95 -32.56 1.06 -2.24
C HIS A 95 -31.25 1.23 -1.45
N ILE A 96 -31.28 1.81 -0.25
CA ILE A 96 -30.09 2.04 0.60
C ILE A 96 -29.28 0.74 0.83
N PRO A 97 -29.89 -0.40 1.25
CA PRO A 97 -29.14 -1.62 1.50
C PRO A 97 -28.31 -2.08 0.28
N VAL A 98 -28.90 -2.03 -0.92
CA VAL A 98 -28.21 -2.43 -2.16
C VAL A 98 -27.04 -1.51 -2.47
N ILE A 99 -27.21 -0.20 -2.32
CA ILE A 99 -26.15 0.78 -2.59
C ILE A 99 -25.01 0.64 -1.60
N VAL A 100 -25.31 0.50 -0.30
CA VAL A 100 -24.29 0.31 0.74
C VAL A 100 -23.50 -0.97 0.50
N GLU A 101 -24.19 -2.07 0.21
CA GLU A 101 -23.56 -3.37 -0.04
C GLU A 101 -22.70 -3.36 -1.31
N ARG A 102 -23.16 -2.70 -2.37
CA ARG A 102 -22.35 -2.47 -3.57
C ARG A 102 -21.13 -1.60 -3.26
N ALA A 103 -21.29 -0.55 -2.47
CA ALA A 103 -20.19 0.33 -2.07
C ALA A 103 -19.13 -0.43 -1.26
N VAL A 104 -19.53 -1.27 -0.30
CA VAL A 104 -18.62 -2.14 0.46
C VAL A 104 -17.87 -3.08 -0.50
N ARG A 105 -18.56 -3.81 -1.39
CA ARG A 105 -17.91 -4.67 -2.40
C ARG A 105 -16.91 -3.90 -3.26
N MET A 106 -17.32 -2.74 -3.80
CA MET A 106 -16.47 -1.92 -4.68
C MET A 106 -15.27 -1.34 -3.93
N SER A 107 -15.37 -1.07 -2.64
CA SER A 107 -14.24 -0.58 -1.84
C SER A 107 -13.18 -1.66 -1.56
N MET A 108 -13.60 -2.93 -1.47
CA MET A 108 -12.75 -4.04 -1.02
C MET A 108 -12.26 -4.96 -2.15
N TYR A 109 -13.13 -5.31 -3.11
CA TYR A 109 -12.83 -6.33 -4.12
C TYR A 109 -11.96 -5.79 -5.27
N GLY A 110 -11.17 -6.70 -5.85
CA GLY A 110 -10.12 -6.36 -6.80
C GLY A 110 -9.09 -5.45 -6.14
N THR A 111 -8.69 -4.39 -6.82
CA THR A 111 -7.87 -3.33 -6.24
C THR A 111 -8.67 -2.50 -5.23
N PRO A 112 -8.36 -2.47 -3.93
CA PRO A 112 -9.15 -1.71 -2.97
C PRO A 112 -9.12 -0.20 -3.27
N GLY A 113 -10.13 0.53 -2.79
CA GLY A 113 -10.20 1.98 -3.00
C GLY A 113 -11.40 2.62 -2.33
N PRO A 114 -11.51 3.95 -2.42
CA PRO A 114 -12.59 4.72 -1.83
C PRO A 114 -13.86 4.64 -2.69
N VAL A 115 -14.99 4.73 -2.03
CA VAL A 115 -16.31 4.87 -2.64
C VAL A 115 -17.09 5.99 -1.95
N TYR A 116 -18.05 6.57 -2.65
CA TYR A 116 -18.88 7.66 -2.14
C TYR A 116 -20.37 7.29 -2.22
N ILE A 117 -21.08 7.56 -1.13
CA ILE A 117 -22.54 7.46 -1.07
C ILE A 117 -23.10 8.83 -0.73
N ASP A 118 -23.89 9.37 -1.65
CA ASP A 118 -24.59 10.65 -1.52
C ASP A 118 -25.99 10.41 -0.93
N LEU A 119 -26.31 11.10 0.15
CA LEU A 119 -27.51 10.90 0.96
C LEU A 119 -28.32 12.19 1.09
N PRO A 120 -29.29 12.45 0.18
CA PRO A 120 -30.16 13.61 0.23
C PRO A 120 -30.92 13.75 1.53
N HIS A 121 -31.11 14.98 1.99
CA HIS A 121 -31.80 15.29 3.23
C HIS A 121 -33.20 14.64 3.30
N ASN A 122 -34.05 14.82 2.29
CA ASN A 122 -35.37 14.20 2.23
C ASN A 122 -35.34 12.67 2.29
N LEU A 123 -34.31 12.04 1.72
CA LEU A 123 -34.15 10.59 1.77
C LEU A 123 -33.85 10.12 3.20
N LEU A 124 -33.02 10.84 3.96
CA LEU A 124 -32.65 10.49 5.34
C LEU A 124 -33.84 10.53 6.32
N TYR A 125 -34.83 11.38 6.05
CA TYR A 125 -36.03 11.52 6.89
C TYR A 125 -37.25 10.73 6.37
N ALA A 126 -37.16 10.17 5.16
CA ALA A 126 -38.24 9.37 4.59
C ALA A 126 -38.49 8.09 5.40
N LYS A 127 -39.75 7.67 5.48
CA LYS A 127 -40.19 6.48 6.22
C LYS A 127 -40.86 5.51 5.26
N VAL A 128 -40.57 4.22 5.46
CA VAL A 128 -41.15 3.12 4.71
C VAL A 128 -41.48 1.98 5.68
N PRO A 129 -42.45 1.11 5.38
CA PRO A 129 -42.66 -0.10 6.17
C PRO A 129 -41.40 -0.97 6.16
N GLU A 130 -41.02 -1.53 7.30
CA GLU A 130 -39.78 -2.30 7.45
C GLU A 130 -39.77 -3.52 6.54
N GLU A 131 -40.91 -4.18 6.38
CA GLU A 131 -41.13 -5.31 5.49
C GLU A 131 -40.92 -4.98 4.00
N SER A 132 -40.91 -3.69 3.64
CA SER A 132 -40.59 -3.24 2.28
C SER A 132 -39.09 -3.14 2.02
N VAL A 133 -38.25 -3.28 3.05
CA VAL A 133 -36.78 -3.18 2.96
C VAL A 133 -36.18 -4.58 2.86
N SER A 134 -35.54 -4.87 1.72
CA SER A 134 -34.77 -6.09 1.54
C SER A 134 -33.31 -5.85 1.92
N TYR A 135 -32.85 -6.42 3.03
CA TYR A 135 -31.43 -6.43 3.39
C TYR A 135 -30.69 -7.49 2.58
N LEU A 136 -29.52 -7.13 2.04
CA LEU A 136 -28.68 -8.11 1.33
C LEU A 136 -27.75 -8.82 2.32
N PRO A 137 -27.25 -10.02 1.96
CA PRO A 137 -26.22 -10.70 2.74
C PRO A 137 -24.97 -9.85 2.85
N ARG A 138 -24.33 -9.93 4.02
CA ARG A 138 -23.05 -9.28 4.31
C ARG A 138 -22.01 -9.60 3.23
N VAL A 139 -21.24 -8.59 2.84
CA VAL A 139 -20.06 -8.77 2.00
C VAL A 139 -18.99 -9.61 2.72
N GLU A 140 -18.70 -10.79 2.19
CA GLU A 140 -17.58 -11.64 2.62
C GLU A 140 -16.36 -11.46 1.71
N PRO A 141 -15.12 -11.60 2.18
CA PRO A 141 -13.94 -11.60 1.31
C PRO A 141 -14.03 -12.69 0.23
N LEU A 142 -13.57 -12.38 -0.99
CA LEU A 142 -13.46 -13.38 -2.06
C LEU A 142 -12.26 -14.31 -1.81
N PRO A 143 -12.30 -15.55 -2.34
CA PRO A 143 -11.12 -16.39 -2.37
C PRO A 143 -9.95 -15.65 -3.06
N PRO A 144 -8.75 -15.65 -2.45
CA PRO A 144 -7.59 -14.98 -3.02
C PRO A 144 -7.13 -15.65 -4.33
N MET A 145 -6.64 -14.85 -5.27
CA MET A 145 -6.24 -15.33 -6.60
C MET A 145 -4.84 -15.94 -6.59
N SER A 146 -4.70 -17.15 -7.15
CA SER A 146 -3.42 -17.82 -7.36
C SER A 146 -2.87 -17.60 -8.77
N VAL A 147 -1.64 -18.07 -9.03
CA VAL A 147 -1.02 -18.05 -10.37
C VAL A 147 -0.70 -19.45 -10.89
N PRO A 148 -0.68 -19.65 -12.23
CA PRO A 148 -0.26 -20.90 -12.86
C PRO A 148 1.17 -21.34 -12.51
N THR A 149 1.38 -22.65 -12.41
CA THR A 149 2.67 -23.25 -12.01
C THR A 149 3.82 -22.91 -12.95
N ASN A 150 3.57 -22.74 -14.26
CA ASN A 150 4.61 -22.36 -15.21
C ASN A 150 5.20 -20.97 -14.93
N LEU A 151 4.40 -20.02 -14.40
CA LEU A 151 4.90 -18.70 -14.00
C LEU A 151 5.73 -18.78 -12.71
N LEU A 152 5.37 -19.68 -11.80
CA LEU A 152 6.18 -19.97 -10.59
C LEU A 152 7.54 -20.55 -10.98
N SER A 153 7.56 -21.53 -11.89
CA SER A 153 8.80 -22.11 -12.41
C SER A 153 9.64 -21.07 -13.15
N ALA A 154 9.03 -20.22 -13.98
CA ALA A 154 9.73 -19.13 -14.67
C ALA A 154 10.35 -18.13 -13.68
N THR A 155 9.62 -17.77 -12.62
CA THR A 155 10.08 -16.91 -11.52
C THR A 155 11.32 -17.50 -10.85
N ILE A 156 11.24 -18.75 -10.40
CA ILE A 156 12.33 -19.43 -9.70
C ILE A 156 13.54 -19.59 -10.61
N ASN A 157 13.35 -20.01 -11.86
CA ASN A 157 14.45 -20.19 -12.82
C ASN A 157 15.16 -18.87 -13.13
N LEU A 158 14.40 -17.78 -13.30
CA LEU A 158 14.97 -16.46 -13.56
C LEU A 158 15.78 -15.95 -12.36
N LEU A 159 15.28 -16.16 -11.14
CA LEU A 159 16.00 -15.80 -9.91
C LEU A 159 17.23 -16.68 -9.67
N LYS A 160 17.17 -17.98 -9.97
CA LYS A 160 18.34 -18.89 -9.87
C LYS A 160 19.46 -18.44 -10.81
N GLY A 161 19.14 -17.99 -12.02
CA GLY A 161 20.13 -17.53 -13.00
C GLY A 161 20.69 -16.13 -12.73
N ALA A 162 20.15 -15.38 -11.76
CA ALA A 162 20.54 -14.01 -11.47
C ALA A 162 21.86 -13.92 -10.70
N LYS A 163 22.76 -13.03 -11.13
CA LYS A 163 24.05 -12.75 -10.48
C LYS A 163 23.95 -11.67 -9.41
N SER A 164 23.02 -10.74 -9.56
CA SER A 164 22.74 -9.66 -8.61
C SER A 164 21.23 -9.52 -8.33
N PRO A 165 20.56 -10.58 -7.83
CA PRO A 165 19.13 -10.53 -7.58
C PRO A 165 18.79 -9.57 -6.42
N LEU A 166 17.60 -8.96 -6.51
CA LEU A 166 17.04 -8.12 -5.46
C LEU A 166 15.54 -8.37 -5.33
N VAL A 167 15.03 -8.41 -4.11
CA VAL A 167 13.59 -8.32 -3.84
C VAL A 167 13.22 -6.89 -3.47
N ILE A 168 12.14 -6.34 -4.02
CA ILE A 168 11.55 -5.09 -3.54
C ILE A 168 10.24 -5.41 -2.83
N VAL A 169 10.15 -5.06 -1.54
CA VAL A 169 9.00 -5.35 -0.68
C VAL A 169 8.12 -4.12 -0.56
N GLY A 170 6.94 -4.20 -1.16
CA GLY A 170 5.94 -3.14 -1.18
C GLY A 170 4.95 -3.19 -0.02
N LYS A 171 4.24 -2.08 0.18
CA LYS A 171 3.11 -2.03 1.12
C LYS A 171 1.97 -2.99 0.77
N GLY A 172 1.89 -3.45 -0.48
CA GLY A 172 0.93 -4.48 -0.89
C GLY A 172 1.15 -5.81 -0.18
N ILE A 173 2.38 -6.12 0.24
CA ILE A 173 2.70 -7.33 1.03
C ILE A 173 2.19 -7.20 2.46
N ALA A 174 2.36 -6.02 3.07
CA ALA A 174 1.76 -5.70 4.37
C ALA A 174 0.23 -5.77 4.29
N TYR A 175 -0.38 -5.14 3.28
CA TYR A 175 -1.83 -5.18 3.08
C TYR A 175 -2.36 -6.60 2.81
N ALA A 176 -1.59 -7.46 2.14
CA ALA A 176 -1.95 -8.87 1.93
C ALA A 176 -1.79 -9.72 3.19
N ASP A 177 -1.21 -9.21 4.28
CA ASP A 177 -0.82 -10.00 5.47
C ASP A 177 0.07 -11.19 5.09
N ALA A 178 1.07 -10.89 4.24
CA ALA A 178 1.99 -11.87 3.65
C ALA A 178 3.42 -11.77 4.21
N SER A 179 3.59 -11.23 5.43
CA SER A 179 4.90 -11.05 6.07
C SER A 179 5.60 -12.38 6.32
N THR A 180 4.88 -13.38 6.80
CA THR A 180 5.40 -14.74 7.05
C THR A 180 5.91 -15.37 5.75
N GLU A 181 5.12 -15.33 4.69
CA GLU A 181 5.47 -15.90 3.39
C GLU A 181 6.64 -15.15 2.75
N MET A 182 6.68 -13.83 2.87
CA MET A 182 7.80 -13.01 2.40
C MET A 182 9.09 -13.32 3.16
N LEU A 183 9.04 -13.45 4.49
CA LEU A 183 10.20 -13.83 5.30
C LEU A 183 10.71 -15.22 4.90
N GLN A 184 9.82 -16.21 4.80
CA GLN A 184 10.19 -17.55 4.34
C GLN A 184 10.85 -17.54 2.97
N PHE A 185 10.35 -16.72 2.03
CA PHE A 185 10.95 -16.58 0.71
C PHE A 185 12.36 -16.00 0.81
N VAL A 186 12.56 -14.93 1.56
CA VAL A 186 13.88 -14.30 1.77
C VAL A 186 14.85 -15.28 2.43
N GLU A 187 14.40 -16.03 3.44
CA GLU A 187 15.24 -16.99 4.15
C GLU A 187 15.60 -18.21 3.30
N LYS A 188 14.67 -18.72 2.48
CA LYS A 188 14.90 -19.85 1.58
C LYS A 188 15.80 -19.48 0.40
N THR A 189 15.67 -18.27 -0.14
CA THR A 189 16.43 -17.84 -1.33
C THR A 189 17.73 -17.14 -0.99
N LYS A 190 17.85 -16.57 0.22
CA LYS A 190 18.96 -15.71 0.67
C LYS A 190 19.19 -14.50 -0.25
N ILE A 191 18.16 -14.06 -0.98
CA ILE A 191 18.23 -12.88 -1.84
C ILE A 191 18.07 -11.61 -1.00
N PRO A 192 18.94 -10.60 -1.16
CA PRO A 192 18.78 -9.29 -0.51
C PRO A 192 17.45 -8.63 -0.84
N PHE A 193 16.90 -7.87 0.11
CA PHE A 193 15.63 -7.17 -0.08
C PHE A 193 15.73 -5.67 0.20
N LEU A 194 14.86 -4.91 -0.45
CA LEU A 194 14.69 -3.48 -0.26
C LEU A 194 13.21 -3.19 0.02
N ALA A 195 12.91 -2.73 1.22
CA ALA A 195 11.56 -2.30 1.57
C ALA A 195 11.24 -0.89 0.99
N THR A 196 10.03 -0.73 0.47
CA THR A 196 9.44 0.60 0.20
C THR A 196 9.06 1.28 1.52
N PRO A 197 8.73 2.60 1.56
CA PRO A 197 8.48 3.31 2.82
C PRO A 197 7.46 2.65 3.74
N MET A 198 6.32 2.18 3.21
CA MET A 198 5.29 1.44 3.97
C MET A 198 5.43 -0.09 3.85
N GLY A 199 6.49 -0.59 3.20
CA GLY A 199 6.86 -2.00 3.20
C GLY A 199 7.87 -2.35 4.30
N LYS A 200 8.40 -1.35 5.01
CA LYS A 200 9.28 -1.53 6.19
C LYS A 200 8.55 -2.36 7.25
N GLY A 201 9.28 -3.23 7.94
CA GLY A 201 8.74 -4.12 8.97
C GLY A 201 8.01 -5.37 8.45
N VAL A 202 7.69 -5.48 7.14
CA VAL A 202 7.17 -6.74 6.55
C VAL A 202 8.18 -7.87 6.73
N VAL A 203 9.44 -7.55 6.43
CA VAL A 203 10.62 -8.26 6.92
C VAL A 203 11.34 -7.27 7.81
N SER A 204 11.85 -7.72 8.97
CA SER A 204 12.52 -6.83 9.93
C SER A 204 13.59 -5.98 9.24
N ASP A 205 13.59 -4.68 9.51
CA ASP A 205 14.56 -3.75 8.93
C ASP A 205 16.00 -4.03 9.42
N TYR A 206 16.13 -4.77 10.53
CA TYR A 206 17.40 -5.26 11.09
C TYR A 206 17.90 -6.56 10.45
N HIS A 207 17.14 -7.20 9.57
CA HIS A 207 17.55 -8.44 8.93
C HIS A 207 18.84 -8.25 8.12
N ASP A 208 19.77 -9.20 8.23
CA ASP A 208 21.08 -9.18 7.54
C ASP A 208 21.03 -9.01 6.00
N LEU A 209 19.89 -9.33 5.38
CA LEU A 209 19.66 -9.24 3.93
C LEU A 209 19.00 -7.91 3.54
N SER A 210 18.72 -7.03 4.49
CA SER A 210 18.19 -5.70 4.23
C SER A 210 19.23 -4.84 3.50
N ALA A 211 18.88 -4.43 2.28
CA ALA A 211 19.64 -3.51 1.45
C ALA A 211 19.20 -2.04 1.62
N ALA A 212 18.39 -1.72 2.64
CA ALA A 212 17.83 -0.38 2.85
C ALA A 212 18.91 0.72 2.86
N ARG A 213 20.04 0.47 3.54
CA ARG A 213 21.18 1.40 3.60
C ARG A 213 22.00 1.47 2.32
N ALA A 214 21.79 0.56 1.37
CA ALA A 214 22.47 0.51 0.07
C ALA A 214 21.50 0.74 -1.10
N ARG A 215 20.33 1.34 -0.88
CA ARG A 215 19.24 1.51 -1.88
C ARG A 215 19.73 1.89 -3.28
N SER A 216 20.43 3.01 -3.43
CA SER A 216 20.87 3.48 -4.75
C SER A 216 21.79 2.48 -5.44
N TYR A 217 22.68 1.84 -4.68
CA TYR A 217 23.60 0.84 -5.21
C TYR A 217 22.85 -0.41 -5.69
N VAL A 218 21.89 -0.92 -4.91
CA VAL A 218 21.17 -2.12 -5.31
C VAL A 218 20.28 -1.91 -6.52
N LEU A 219 19.59 -0.77 -6.61
CA LEU A 219 18.74 -0.47 -7.78
C LEU A 219 19.58 -0.32 -9.06
N GLN A 220 20.75 0.31 -8.98
CA GLN A 220 21.62 0.55 -10.14
C GLN A 220 22.33 -0.71 -10.66
N ASN A 221 22.46 -1.76 -9.85
CA ASN A 221 23.32 -2.91 -10.18
C ASN A 221 22.57 -4.25 -10.21
N ALA A 222 21.33 -4.31 -9.72
CA ALA A 222 20.54 -5.55 -9.78
C ALA A 222 20.23 -5.94 -11.23
N ASP A 223 20.40 -7.23 -11.55
CA ASP A 223 20.13 -7.79 -12.87
C ASP A 223 18.71 -8.39 -12.98
N VAL A 224 18.20 -8.93 -11.87
CA VAL A 224 16.81 -9.38 -11.73
C VAL A 224 16.21 -8.78 -10.46
N ILE A 225 15.05 -8.14 -10.60
CA ILE A 225 14.29 -7.62 -9.46
C ILE A 225 12.96 -8.34 -9.35
N PHE A 226 12.68 -8.92 -8.19
CA PHE A 226 11.35 -9.37 -7.82
C PHE A 226 10.60 -8.26 -7.07
N LEU A 227 9.70 -7.58 -7.79
CA LEU A 227 8.88 -6.49 -7.29
C LEU A 227 7.58 -7.05 -6.70
N CYS A 228 7.48 -7.06 -5.36
CA CYS A 228 6.39 -7.69 -4.64
C CYS A 228 5.46 -6.62 -4.03
N GLY A 229 4.21 -6.52 -4.50
CA GLY A 229 3.20 -5.61 -3.93
C GLY A 229 3.61 -4.13 -3.97
N ALA A 230 4.43 -3.76 -4.96
CA ALA A 230 4.96 -2.43 -5.18
C ALA A 230 4.83 -2.04 -6.66
N ARG A 231 4.80 -0.74 -6.92
CA ARG A 231 4.67 -0.18 -8.27
C ARG A 231 5.97 0.50 -8.67
N LEU A 232 6.38 0.34 -9.93
CA LEU A 232 7.44 1.14 -10.54
C LEU A 232 6.94 2.56 -10.82
N ASN A 233 6.62 3.31 -9.77
CA ASN A 233 6.21 4.72 -9.88
C ASN A 233 7.39 5.65 -9.55
N TRP A 234 7.10 6.93 -9.32
CA TRP A 234 8.11 7.94 -9.00
C TRP A 234 9.03 7.56 -7.83
N ILE A 235 8.54 6.82 -6.82
CA ILE A 235 9.36 6.36 -5.68
C ILE A 235 10.46 5.42 -6.16
N LEU A 236 10.16 4.57 -7.14
CA LEU A 236 11.10 3.65 -7.76
C LEU A 236 11.57 4.15 -9.13
N HIS A 237 11.56 5.47 -9.35
CA HIS A 237 12.08 6.09 -10.58
C HIS A 237 11.58 5.43 -11.87
N PHE A 238 10.34 4.94 -11.87
CA PHE A 238 9.72 4.22 -12.99
C PHE A 238 10.49 2.97 -13.44
N GLY A 239 11.42 2.48 -12.61
CA GLY A 239 12.35 1.39 -12.95
C GLY A 239 13.45 1.77 -13.94
N MET A 240 13.62 3.05 -14.26
CA MET A 240 14.42 3.49 -15.41
C MET A 240 15.86 3.93 -15.06
N PRO A 241 16.80 3.87 -16.03
CA PRO A 241 18.13 4.48 -15.92
C PRO A 241 18.06 6.00 -15.67
N PRO A 242 19.08 6.60 -15.02
CA PRO A 242 20.30 5.98 -14.48
C PRO A 242 20.13 5.44 -13.05
N ARG A 243 18.88 5.36 -12.55
CA ARG A 243 18.57 4.89 -11.19
C ARG A 243 18.46 3.38 -11.12
N PHE A 244 18.09 2.76 -12.23
CA PHE A 244 18.09 1.32 -12.43
C PHE A 244 19.09 0.94 -13.51
N ARG A 245 19.53 -0.31 -13.46
CA ARG A 245 20.27 -0.95 -14.55
C ARG A 245 19.42 -0.99 -15.82
N GLU A 246 20.00 -0.70 -16.98
CA GLU A 246 19.28 -0.58 -18.26
C GLU A 246 18.66 -1.90 -18.74
N ASP A 247 19.33 -3.02 -18.54
CA ASP A 247 18.90 -4.38 -18.92
C ASP A 247 18.30 -5.17 -17.74
N VAL A 248 17.78 -4.48 -16.71
CA VAL A 248 17.16 -5.15 -15.55
C VAL A 248 15.92 -5.94 -15.97
N LYS A 249 15.82 -7.18 -15.48
CA LYS A 249 14.62 -8.02 -15.66
C LYS A 249 13.71 -7.90 -14.45
N ILE A 250 12.43 -7.66 -14.69
CA ILE A 250 11.44 -7.46 -13.61
C ILE A 250 10.50 -8.66 -13.53
N ILE A 251 10.44 -9.29 -12.36
CA ILE A 251 9.35 -10.18 -11.97
C ILE A 251 8.40 -9.31 -11.14
N GLN A 252 7.13 -9.23 -11.52
CA GLN A 252 6.19 -8.32 -10.86
C GLN A 252 5.01 -9.09 -10.29
N LEU A 253 4.86 -9.03 -8.96
CA LEU A 253 3.71 -9.55 -8.23
C LEU A 253 2.80 -8.40 -7.79
N ASP A 254 1.62 -8.33 -8.39
CA ASP A 254 0.58 -7.37 -8.05
C ASP A 254 -0.79 -8.03 -8.19
N ALA A 255 -1.77 -7.61 -7.39
CA ALA A 255 -3.15 -8.09 -7.51
C ALA A 255 -3.92 -7.35 -8.62
N ASP A 256 -3.40 -6.20 -9.05
CA ASP A 256 -3.99 -5.36 -10.09
C ASP A 256 -3.38 -5.67 -11.46
N PRO A 257 -4.13 -6.26 -12.40
CA PRO A 257 -3.61 -6.54 -13.72
C PRO A 257 -3.22 -5.27 -14.50
N LEU A 258 -3.76 -4.11 -14.14
CA LEU A 258 -3.48 -2.84 -14.82
C LEU A 258 -2.12 -2.22 -14.42
N GLU A 259 -1.45 -2.75 -13.39
CA GLU A 259 -0.10 -2.32 -13.01
C GLU A 259 1.01 -3.05 -13.78
N MET A 260 0.65 -4.12 -14.48
CA MET A 260 1.61 -4.90 -15.27
C MET A 260 2.01 -4.11 -16.52
N ASN A 261 3.31 -4.09 -16.83
CA ASN A 261 3.87 -3.45 -18.02
C ASN A 261 3.64 -1.92 -18.12
N THR A 262 3.22 -1.23 -17.05
CA THR A 262 2.88 0.20 -17.09
C THR A 262 4.10 1.09 -17.37
N ASN A 263 5.27 0.75 -16.81
CA ASN A 263 6.50 1.55 -16.97
C ASN A 263 7.62 0.76 -17.63
N ILE A 264 7.83 -0.48 -17.19
CA ILE A 264 8.77 -1.43 -17.79
C ILE A 264 8.04 -2.74 -18.00
N VAL A 265 8.35 -3.42 -19.10
CA VAL A 265 7.80 -4.74 -19.41
C VAL A 265 8.21 -5.73 -18.34
N SER A 266 7.23 -6.35 -17.68
CA SER A 266 7.44 -7.40 -16.70
C SER A 266 7.92 -8.66 -17.43
N THR A 267 9.12 -9.13 -17.14
CA THR A 267 9.67 -10.39 -17.68
C THR A 267 8.82 -11.58 -17.24
N VAL A 268 8.33 -11.56 -15.99
CA VAL A 268 7.36 -12.53 -15.48
C VAL A 268 6.28 -11.78 -14.69
N PRO A 269 5.05 -11.63 -15.24
CA PRO A 269 3.93 -11.03 -14.52
C PRO A 269 3.22 -12.07 -13.66
N LEU A 270 3.10 -11.80 -12.36
CA LEU A 270 2.38 -12.62 -11.38
C LEU A 270 1.15 -11.84 -10.90
N CYS A 271 0.04 -11.97 -11.62
CA CYS A 271 -1.21 -11.31 -11.27
C CYS A 271 -1.98 -12.16 -10.25
N GLY A 272 -1.91 -11.82 -8.97
CA GLY A 272 -2.53 -12.61 -7.91
C GLY A 272 -2.41 -11.99 -6.52
N ASP A 273 -3.06 -12.62 -5.54
CA ASP A 273 -2.92 -12.23 -4.15
C ASP A 273 -1.51 -12.55 -3.65
N ALA A 274 -0.86 -11.58 -3.01
CA ALA A 274 0.55 -11.73 -2.68
C ALA A 274 0.81 -12.83 -1.64
N LYS A 275 -0.11 -13.08 -0.70
CA LYS A 275 0.02 -14.14 0.30
C LYS A 275 -0.03 -15.51 -0.36
N VAL A 276 -1.03 -15.72 -1.21
CA VAL A 276 -1.19 -16.97 -1.96
C VAL A 276 -0.01 -17.23 -2.88
N VAL A 277 0.37 -16.24 -3.70
CA VAL A 277 1.44 -16.43 -4.69
C VAL A 277 2.79 -16.69 -4.01
N LEU A 278 3.13 -15.95 -2.95
CA LEU A 278 4.35 -16.23 -2.18
C LEU A 278 4.30 -17.61 -1.51
N GLY A 279 3.14 -18.03 -1.01
CA GLY A 279 2.92 -19.39 -0.51
C GLY A 279 3.22 -20.46 -1.57
N GLN A 280 2.65 -20.31 -2.78
CA GLN A 280 2.90 -21.23 -3.89
C GLN A 280 4.39 -21.28 -4.30
N ILE A 281 5.08 -20.12 -4.31
CA ILE A 281 6.52 -20.06 -4.57
C ILE A 281 7.27 -20.83 -3.48
N ASN A 282 6.96 -20.59 -2.20
CA ASN A 282 7.62 -21.24 -1.08
C ASN A 282 7.43 -22.76 -1.05
N GLU A 283 6.26 -23.25 -1.42
CA GLU A 283 5.97 -24.69 -1.60
C GLU A 283 6.78 -25.28 -2.75
N THR A 284 6.88 -24.57 -3.87
CA THR A 284 7.69 -24.98 -5.03
C THR A 284 9.18 -25.03 -4.68
N LEU A 285 9.67 -24.06 -3.89
CA LEU A 285 11.05 -24.04 -3.39
C LEU A 285 11.35 -25.19 -2.41
N GLN A 286 10.33 -25.70 -1.69
CA GLN A 286 10.49 -26.78 -0.71
C GLN A 286 10.43 -28.17 -1.35
N SER A 287 9.58 -28.35 -2.37
CA SER A 287 9.39 -29.63 -3.06
C SER A 287 10.45 -29.92 -4.13
N GLY A 288 11.15 -28.90 -4.61
CA GLY A 288 12.22 -29.02 -5.61
C GLY A 288 13.62 -29.23 -5.02
N THR A 289 14.63 -29.10 -5.89
CA THR A 289 16.02 -28.99 -5.42
C THR A 289 16.19 -27.69 -4.62
N PRO A 290 16.98 -27.71 -3.53
CA PRO A 290 17.26 -26.51 -2.74
C PRO A 290 17.60 -25.33 -3.65
N PHE A 291 17.07 -24.14 -3.34
CA PHE A 291 17.23 -22.98 -4.22
C PHE A 291 18.70 -22.70 -4.55
N GLN A 292 19.57 -22.85 -3.54
CA GLN A 292 21.03 -22.70 -3.63
C GLN A 292 21.66 -23.69 -4.61
N GLN A 293 21.06 -24.87 -4.78
CA GLN A 293 21.48 -25.85 -5.77
C GLN A 293 20.96 -25.41 -7.16
N GLY A 294 21.84 -24.75 -7.90
CA GLY A 294 21.55 -24.16 -9.21
C GLY A 294 21.40 -22.64 -9.19
N GLN A 295 21.56 -22.00 -8.03
CA GLN A 295 21.70 -20.55 -7.95
C GLN A 295 23.08 -20.15 -8.50
N ALA A 296 23.14 -19.07 -9.28
CA ALA A 296 24.40 -18.44 -9.64
C ALA A 296 25.12 -17.95 -8.37
N ASP A 297 26.45 -17.85 -8.42
CA ASP A 297 27.21 -17.34 -7.29
C ASP A 297 26.91 -15.85 -7.05
N THR A 298 26.18 -15.56 -5.98
CA THR A 298 25.84 -14.20 -5.53
C THR A 298 26.69 -13.73 -4.35
N SER A 299 27.75 -14.44 -3.97
CA SER A 299 28.58 -14.11 -2.81
C SER A 299 29.19 -12.71 -2.93
N ALA A 300 29.79 -12.38 -4.07
CA ALA A 300 30.34 -11.06 -4.37
C ALA A 300 29.27 -9.96 -4.31
N TRP A 301 28.05 -10.25 -4.79
CA TRP A 301 26.92 -9.33 -4.73
C TRP A 301 26.54 -9.01 -3.28
N ILE A 302 26.32 -10.03 -2.46
CA ILE A 302 25.96 -9.87 -1.04
C ILE A 302 27.07 -9.12 -0.28
N SER A 303 28.34 -9.49 -0.48
CA SER A 303 29.48 -8.79 0.13
C SER A 303 29.54 -7.32 -0.25
N SER A 304 29.27 -6.98 -1.51
CA SER A 304 29.27 -5.59 -1.98
C SER A 304 28.14 -4.75 -1.35
N ILE A 305 26.95 -5.32 -1.19
CA ILE A 305 25.82 -4.68 -0.49
C ILE A 305 26.19 -4.42 0.96
N LYS A 306 26.73 -5.43 1.66
CA LYS A 306 27.14 -5.28 3.06
C LYS A 306 28.17 -4.16 3.22
N ALA A 307 29.22 -4.17 2.39
CA ALA A 307 30.24 -3.12 2.42
C ALA A 307 29.65 -1.71 2.20
N LYS A 308 28.69 -1.58 1.27
CA LYS A 308 28.02 -0.30 1.00
C LYS A 308 27.10 0.11 2.16
N SER A 309 26.33 -0.81 2.70
CA SER A 309 25.45 -0.60 3.86
C SER A 309 26.24 -0.17 5.08
N ASP A 310 27.36 -0.83 5.39
CA ASP A 310 28.23 -0.53 6.52
C ASP A 310 28.87 0.86 6.37
N LYS A 311 29.34 1.20 5.15
CA LYS A 311 29.86 2.54 4.85
C LYS A 311 28.81 3.62 5.08
N ASN A 312 27.59 3.42 4.57
CA ASN A 312 26.52 4.40 4.70
C ASN A 312 26.02 4.50 6.16
N ALA A 313 25.97 3.39 6.89
CA ALA A 313 25.63 3.37 8.32
C ALA A 313 26.59 4.23 9.15
N LYS A 314 27.91 4.11 8.90
CA LYS A 314 28.93 4.94 9.58
C LYS A 314 28.67 6.43 9.37
N VAL A 315 28.37 6.85 8.14
CA VAL A 315 28.06 8.27 7.84
C VAL A 315 26.83 8.74 8.62
N SER A 316 25.74 7.97 8.59
CA SER A 316 24.51 8.33 9.33
C SER A 316 24.72 8.37 10.85
N LEU A 317 25.53 7.46 11.40
CA LEU A 317 25.85 7.43 12.84
C LEU A 317 26.71 8.62 13.26
N GLU A 318 27.70 9.02 12.46
CA GLU A 318 28.49 10.21 12.76
C GLU A 318 27.64 11.48 12.71
N LEU A 319 26.73 11.61 11.73
CA LEU A 319 25.80 12.73 11.68
C LEU A 319 24.83 12.76 12.87
N ALA A 320 24.40 11.59 13.36
CA ALA A 320 23.50 11.50 14.52
C ALA A 320 24.18 11.86 15.85
N LYS A 321 25.52 11.80 15.93
CA LYS A 321 26.29 12.19 17.11
C LYS A 321 26.50 13.70 17.23
N ASP A 322 26.30 14.44 16.14
CA ASP A 322 26.50 15.90 16.12
C ASP A 322 25.39 16.61 16.90
N GLN A 323 25.69 17.04 18.13
CA GLN A 323 24.76 17.73 19.02
C GLN A 323 24.84 19.27 18.91
N THR A 324 25.44 19.81 17.84
CA THR A 324 25.49 21.26 17.62
C THR A 324 24.09 21.84 17.44
N LEU A 325 23.88 23.08 17.93
CA LEU A 325 22.60 23.79 17.82
C LEU A 325 22.67 24.86 16.72
N PRO A 326 21.64 24.95 15.84
CA PRO A 326 20.46 24.09 15.78
C PRO A 326 20.76 22.66 15.30
N MET A 327 20.08 21.66 15.90
CA MET A 327 20.30 20.24 15.57
C MET A 327 20.07 19.95 14.09
N ASN A 328 20.87 19.04 13.53
CA ASN A 328 20.59 18.45 12.23
C ASN A 328 19.50 17.36 12.31
N TYR A 329 18.98 16.93 11.16
CA TYR A 329 17.92 15.91 11.07
C TYR A 329 18.34 14.53 11.63
N TYR A 330 19.60 14.13 11.45
CA TYR A 330 20.08 12.83 11.92
C TYR A 330 20.12 12.77 13.45
N SER A 331 20.61 13.83 14.09
CA SER A 331 20.68 13.92 15.55
C SER A 331 19.28 13.95 16.17
N SER A 332 18.41 14.83 15.66
CA SER A 332 17.04 14.96 16.18
C SER A 332 16.21 13.69 16.01
N ILE A 333 16.23 13.06 14.83
CA ILE A 333 15.51 11.80 14.58
C ILE A 333 16.17 10.63 15.31
N GLY A 334 17.51 10.62 15.46
CA GLY A 334 18.22 9.59 16.23
C GLY A 334 17.83 9.56 17.70
N ILE A 335 17.56 10.73 18.30
CA ILE A 335 16.98 10.83 19.65
C ILE A 335 15.59 10.18 19.68
N VAL A 336 14.72 10.51 18.70
CA VAL A 336 13.39 9.90 18.60
C VAL A 336 13.48 8.37 18.46
N GLN A 337 14.34 7.85 17.58
CA GLN A 337 14.56 6.40 17.43
C GLN A 337 14.95 5.74 18.76
N SER A 338 15.87 6.37 19.50
CA SER A 338 16.36 5.85 20.77
C SER A 338 15.28 5.81 21.86
N GLU A 339 14.33 6.75 21.81
CA GLU A 339 13.18 6.77 22.70
C GLU A 339 12.10 5.76 22.30
N ILE A 340 11.75 5.67 21.01
CA ILE A 340 10.72 4.71 20.55
C ILE A 340 11.18 3.26 20.69
N ALA A 341 12.48 2.98 20.57
CA ALA A 341 13.04 1.64 20.78
C ALA A 341 12.78 1.09 22.20
N ARG A 342 12.44 1.93 23.17
CA ARG A 342 12.06 1.51 24.53
C ARG A 342 10.66 0.89 24.60
N TYR A 343 9.82 1.13 23.60
CA TYR A 343 8.45 0.61 23.53
C TYR A 343 8.33 -0.75 22.81
N GLY A 344 9.46 -1.39 22.48
CA GLY A 344 9.45 -2.65 21.72
C GLY A 344 8.94 -2.43 20.29
N ASP A 345 8.07 -3.31 19.80
CA ASP A 345 7.47 -3.22 18.46
C ASP A 345 6.00 -2.72 18.49
N ASP A 346 5.49 -2.28 19.65
CA ASP A 346 4.07 -1.92 19.84
C ASP A 346 3.81 -0.42 19.69
N TYR A 347 4.04 0.11 18.49
CA TYR A 347 3.72 1.50 18.16
C TYR A 347 3.46 1.71 16.66
N ILE A 348 2.83 2.84 16.33
CA ILE A 348 2.62 3.28 14.95
C ILE A 348 3.47 4.53 14.70
N ILE A 349 4.34 4.49 13.70
CA ILE A 349 5.05 5.67 13.22
C ILE A 349 4.23 6.35 12.12
N VAL A 350 3.83 7.59 12.36
CA VAL A 350 3.33 8.49 11.31
C VAL A 350 4.45 9.46 10.95
N SER A 351 4.83 9.51 9.67
CA SER A 351 5.92 10.35 9.19
C SER A 351 5.56 11.00 7.87
N GLU A 352 5.74 12.32 7.78
CA GLU A 352 5.52 13.12 6.58
C GLU A 352 6.55 14.27 6.50
N GLY A 353 6.57 14.97 5.37
CA GLY A 353 7.51 16.04 5.06
C GLY A 353 8.49 15.65 3.95
N SER A 354 9.57 16.42 3.82
CA SER A 354 10.64 16.15 2.84
C SER A 354 11.84 15.50 3.54
N ASN A 355 12.80 16.29 4.02
CA ASN A 355 13.97 15.77 4.74
C ASN A 355 13.60 14.93 5.97
N THR A 356 12.58 15.35 6.72
CA THR A 356 12.07 14.60 7.88
C THR A 356 11.63 13.19 7.50
N MET A 357 10.90 13.04 6.38
CA MET A 357 10.44 11.75 5.88
C MET A 357 11.60 10.93 5.28
N ASP A 358 12.44 11.54 4.45
CA ASP A 358 13.50 10.82 3.73
C ASP A 358 14.60 10.33 4.66
N ILE A 359 15.03 11.17 5.59
CA ILE A 359 16.01 10.81 6.63
C ILE A 359 15.32 9.95 7.69
N GLY A 360 14.08 10.28 8.07
CA GLY A 360 13.24 9.50 8.98
C GLY A 360 13.14 8.04 8.56
N ARG A 361 12.83 7.75 7.29
CA ARG A 361 12.77 6.38 6.76
C ARG A 361 14.07 5.59 6.93
N THR A 362 15.21 6.28 6.95
CA THR A 362 16.55 5.68 7.07
C THR A 362 16.90 5.36 8.52
N ILE A 363 16.51 6.24 9.45
CA ILE A 363 16.88 6.17 10.87
C ILE A 363 15.81 5.45 11.69
N LEU A 364 14.54 5.73 11.43
CA LEU A 364 13.41 5.10 12.09
C LEU A 364 13.29 3.66 11.60
N GLN A 365 13.62 2.70 12.46
CA GLN A 365 13.70 1.27 12.15
C GLN A 365 12.91 0.45 13.16
#